data_AF-A0A0D9YZ69-F1
#
_entry.id   AF-A0A0D9YZ69-F1
#
_cell.length_a   1.000
_cell.length_b   1.000
_cell.length_c   1.000
_cell.angle_alpha   90.00
_cell.angle_beta   90.00
_cell.angle_gamma   90.00
#
_symmetry.space_group_name_H-M   'P 1'
#
loop_
_entity.id
_entity.type
_entity.pdbx_description
1 polymer ?
#
loop_
_entity_poly.entity_id
_entity_poly.type
_entity_poly.pdbx_seq_one_letter_code
_entity_poly.pdbx_strand_id
1 'polypeptide(L)'
;MGKPLVVILLLCSSLLAVAAAAASPPSSTAAGHAGEPDDDVVSTYIVHVMPAHAPRRLPTHRASRRLTRGYASLVRGLLPRHIADPAPRLLYSYAHAATGFAARLTARQAAHLEAQPSIAAVVRDTAYQLHTTWSSDFLNLSPSFGLQAESNGAVDAVIGVIDTGIYPKDRASFAPDPSLPPTPPPTFRGSCVSSFRDSNASAYCNNKLVGAKTFYRGYEAQNGPIDERVQTKNPNWRVRAGPHGPRHAGHAVPNANLFGLANGIAKGTAPSVRIAMYKVCWEYPIPKCITTDILAALDEAIADGVDVISISLGSPG
;
A
#
# COMPACT_ATOMS: atom_id res chain seq x y z
N MET A 1 -24.53 10.12 4.40
CA MET A 1 -24.32 9.09 3.37
C MET A 1 -22.83 8.95 3.13
N GLY A 2 -22.27 7.75 3.28
CA GLY A 2 -20.86 7.49 2.96
C GLY A 2 -20.67 7.42 1.44
N LYS A 3 -19.62 8.03 0.92
CA LYS A 3 -19.24 7.90 -0.49
C LYS A 3 -18.67 6.47 -0.73
N PRO A 4 -18.99 5.80 -1.84
CA PRO A 4 -18.36 4.54 -2.18
C PRO A 4 -16.87 4.77 -2.50
N LEU A 5 -15.98 4.00 -1.88
CA LEU A 5 -14.57 3.96 -2.23
C LEU A 5 -14.38 3.03 -3.44
N VAL A 6 -13.67 3.49 -4.46
CA VAL A 6 -13.35 2.67 -5.64
C VAL A 6 -11.90 2.22 -5.55
N VAL A 7 -11.67 0.90 -5.47
CA VAL A 7 -10.32 0.31 -5.52
C VAL A 7 -10.11 -0.24 -6.93
N ILE A 8 -9.12 0.28 -7.65
CA ILE A 8 -8.76 -0.21 -8.98
C ILE A 8 -7.49 -1.07 -8.85
N LEU A 9 -7.67 -2.38 -8.98
CA LEU A 9 -6.59 -3.37 -9.11
C LEU A 9 -6.27 -3.56 -10.59
N LEU A 10 -5.17 -2.99 -11.06
CA LEU A 10 -4.69 -3.24 -12.43
C LEU A 10 -3.89 -4.54 -12.46
N LEU A 11 -4.59 -5.66 -12.53
CA LEU A 11 -4.00 -6.99 -12.76
C LEU A 11 -3.70 -7.14 -14.26
N CYS A 12 -2.43 -7.30 -14.60
CA CYS A 12 -2.02 -7.60 -15.98
C CYS A 12 -2.50 -9.02 -16.33
N SER A 13 -3.63 -9.11 -17.03
CA SER A 13 -4.13 -10.38 -17.58
C SER A 13 -3.38 -10.63 -18.88
N SER A 14 -2.34 -11.47 -18.84
CA SER A 14 -1.72 -12.02 -20.04
C SER A 14 -2.71 -12.96 -20.73
N LEU A 15 -3.51 -12.42 -21.65
CA LEU A 15 -4.34 -13.20 -22.58
C LEU A 15 -3.49 -13.56 -23.80
N LEU A 16 -3.20 -14.86 -23.96
CA LEU A 16 -3.03 -15.69 -25.17
C LEU A 16 -2.32 -16.98 -24.67
N ALA A 17 -2.80 -18.21 -24.81
CA ALA A 17 -3.82 -18.79 -25.67
C ALA A 17 -4.44 -20.04 -25.02
N VAL A 18 -5.68 -20.35 -25.41
CA VAL A 18 -6.34 -21.64 -25.19
C VAL A 18 -5.67 -22.68 -26.07
N ALA A 19 -5.19 -23.79 -25.50
CA ALA A 19 -5.03 -25.05 -26.21
C ALA A 19 -5.22 -26.24 -25.25
N ALA A 20 -6.34 -26.93 -25.49
CA ALA A 20 -6.68 -28.33 -25.24
C ALA A 20 -6.11 -29.04 -23.99
N ALA A 21 -7.05 -29.45 -23.14
CA ALA A 21 -6.88 -30.54 -22.19
C ALA A 21 -6.47 -31.84 -22.90
N ALA A 22 -5.43 -32.49 -22.39
CA ALA A 22 -5.26 -33.94 -22.48
C ALA A 22 -4.78 -34.44 -21.11
N ALA A 23 -5.63 -35.21 -20.45
CA ALA A 23 -5.34 -35.86 -19.18
C ALA A 23 -4.27 -36.95 -19.38
N SER A 24 -3.24 -36.93 -18.53
CA SER A 24 -2.28 -38.01 -18.37
C SER A 24 -2.17 -38.38 -16.88
N PRO A 25 -2.04 -39.66 -16.53
CA PRO A 25 -2.17 -40.16 -15.15
C PRO A 25 -0.97 -39.79 -14.28
N PRO A 26 -1.11 -39.82 -12.93
CA PRO A 26 -0.03 -39.43 -12.04
C PRO A 26 1.07 -40.51 -11.99
N SER A 27 2.27 -40.13 -12.42
CA SER A 27 3.50 -40.86 -12.11
C SER A 27 3.98 -40.46 -10.71
N SER A 28 4.13 -41.47 -9.85
CA SER A 28 4.65 -41.35 -8.50
C SER A 28 6.12 -40.91 -8.53
N THR A 29 6.42 -39.72 -8.02
CA THR A 29 7.77 -39.32 -7.63
C THR A 29 7.77 -38.83 -6.20
N ALA A 30 8.83 -39.21 -5.49
CA ALA A 30 8.96 -39.25 -4.06
C ALA A 30 8.68 -37.90 -3.38
N ALA A 31 7.94 -37.96 -2.27
CA ALA A 31 7.80 -36.89 -1.31
C ALA A 31 9.19 -36.48 -0.78
N GLY A 32 9.69 -35.35 -1.26
CA GLY A 32 10.73 -34.60 -0.56
C GLY A 32 10.16 -34.14 0.78
N HIS A 33 10.82 -34.52 1.87
CA HIS A 33 10.56 -33.98 3.21
C HIS A 33 10.70 -32.45 3.16
N ALA A 34 9.58 -31.73 3.08
CA ALA A 34 9.52 -30.36 3.54
C ALA A 34 9.67 -30.43 5.07
N GLY A 35 10.84 -30.04 5.58
CA GLY A 35 11.10 -30.01 7.02
C GLY A 35 10.01 -29.24 7.75
N GLU A 36 9.50 -29.83 8.82
CA GLU A 36 8.54 -29.21 9.73
C GLU A 36 9.12 -27.85 10.19
N PRO A 37 8.37 -26.75 10.08
CA PRO A 37 8.90 -25.43 10.41
C PRO A 37 9.30 -25.41 11.89
N ASP A 38 10.55 -25.01 12.16
CA ASP A 38 11.07 -24.82 13.51
C ASP A 38 10.12 -23.92 14.31
N ASP A 39 9.54 -24.52 15.35
CA ASP A 39 8.44 -24.00 16.15
C ASP A 39 8.81 -22.70 16.89
N ASP A 40 10.12 -22.40 16.99
CA ASP A 40 10.67 -21.22 17.64
C ASP A 40 10.97 -20.07 16.67
N VAL A 41 10.85 -20.28 15.35
CA VAL A 41 11.09 -19.23 14.35
C VAL A 41 9.97 -18.20 14.36
N VAL A 42 10.34 -16.95 14.65
CA VAL A 42 9.41 -15.81 14.68
C VAL A 42 9.21 -15.22 13.28
N SER A 43 7.99 -15.36 12.77
CA SER A 43 7.54 -14.82 11.48
C SER A 43 6.46 -13.74 11.64
N THR A 44 6.18 -12.99 10.58
CA THR A 44 5.08 -12.02 10.56
C THR A 44 3.79 -12.71 10.13
N TYR A 45 2.70 -12.43 10.84
CA TYR A 45 1.36 -12.91 10.52
C TYR A 45 0.35 -11.76 10.57
N ILE A 46 -0.64 -11.85 9.69
CA ILE A 46 -1.85 -11.03 9.67
C ILE A 46 -2.95 -11.82 10.36
N VAL A 47 -3.47 -11.29 11.47
CA VAL A 47 -4.52 -11.93 12.27
C VAL A 47 -5.82 -11.17 12.06
N HIS A 48 -6.79 -11.83 11.44
CA HIS A 48 -8.15 -11.32 11.28
C HIS A 48 -8.97 -11.66 12.52
N VAL A 49 -9.55 -10.65 13.15
CA VAL A 49 -10.34 -10.78 14.38
C VAL A 49 -11.81 -10.69 14.03
N MET A 50 -12.62 -11.57 14.63
CA MET A 50 -14.07 -11.53 14.47
C MET A 50 -14.61 -10.15 14.92
N PRO A 51 -15.47 -9.48 14.14
CA PRO A 51 -15.93 -8.12 14.46
C PRO A 51 -16.50 -7.95 15.87
N ALA A 52 -17.20 -8.98 16.38
CA ALA A 52 -17.76 -8.99 17.73
C ALA A 52 -16.70 -8.94 18.85
N HIS A 53 -15.47 -9.37 18.57
CA HIS A 53 -14.35 -9.42 19.51
C HIS A 53 -13.29 -8.34 19.25
N ALA A 54 -13.48 -7.52 18.22
CA ALA A 54 -12.57 -6.42 17.91
C ALA A 54 -12.72 -5.27 18.91
N PRO A 55 -11.62 -4.60 19.31
CA PRO A 55 -11.70 -3.42 20.17
C PRO A 55 -12.56 -2.32 19.54
N ARG A 56 -13.32 -1.59 20.37
CA ARG A 56 -14.22 -0.52 19.89
C ARG A 56 -13.46 0.52 19.07
N ARG A 57 -14.02 0.81 17.89
CA ARG A 57 -13.53 1.85 16.98
C ARG A 57 -13.85 3.23 17.53
N LEU A 58 -12.88 4.13 17.49
CA LEU A 58 -13.06 5.55 17.79
C LEU A 58 -12.62 6.37 16.55
N PRO A 59 -13.22 7.54 16.28
CA PRO A 59 -12.99 8.29 15.04
C PRO A 59 -11.76 9.23 15.07
N THR A 60 -10.81 9.08 16.01
CA THR A 60 -9.72 10.05 16.23
C THR A 60 -8.34 9.41 16.14
N HIS A 61 -7.26 10.17 15.96
CA HIS A 61 -5.89 9.62 15.99
C HIS A 61 -5.53 8.94 17.35
N ARG A 62 -6.19 9.34 18.44
CA ARG A 62 -6.12 8.61 19.73
C ARG A 62 -6.73 7.21 19.64
N ALA A 63 -7.58 6.95 18.67
CA ALA A 63 -8.15 5.65 18.38
C ALA A 63 -7.12 4.64 17.91
N SER A 64 -6.19 5.01 17.01
CA SER A 64 -5.18 4.08 16.48
C SER A 64 -4.30 3.51 17.62
N ARG A 65 -3.78 4.38 18.51
CA ARG A 65 -3.03 3.93 19.70
C ARG A 65 -3.86 3.06 20.65
N ARG A 66 -5.14 3.40 20.86
CA ARG A 66 -6.04 2.61 21.70
C ARG A 66 -6.37 1.26 21.07
N LEU A 67 -6.55 1.22 19.76
CA LEU A 67 -6.80 0.02 18.97
C LEU A 67 -5.60 -0.94 19.07
N THR A 68 -4.37 -0.43 18.88
CA THR A 68 -3.15 -1.23 19.06
C THR A 68 -3.01 -1.75 20.48
N ARG A 69 -3.31 -0.94 21.51
CA ARG A 69 -3.31 -1.42 22.90
C ARG A 69 -4.40 -2.47 23.15
N GLY A 70 -5.58 -2.31 22.55
CA GLY A 70 -6.68 -3.25 22.63
C GLY A 70 -6.29 -4.60 22.05
N TYR A 71 -5.74 -4.63 20.84
CA TYR A 71 -5.25 -5.87 20.24
C TYR A 71 -4.06 -6.47 20.99
N ALA A 72 -3.12 -5.65 21.48
CA ALA A 72 -2.02 -6.14 22.30
C ALA A 72 -2.50 -6.77 23.62
N SER A 73 -3.61 -6.27 24.18
CA SER A 73 -4.26 -6.87 25.36
C SER A 73 -5.01 -8.15 25.00
N LEU A 74 -5.69 -8.19 23.86
CA LEU A 74 -6.38 -9.37 23.35
C LEU A 74 -5.40 -10.54 23.16
N VAL A 75 -4.31 -10.31 22.43
CA VAL A 75 -3.28 -11.33 22.18
C VAL A 75 -2.68 -11.85 23.49
N ARG A 76 -2.36 -10.96 24.43
CA ARG A 76 -1.85 -11.36 25.75
C ARG A 76 -2.85 -12.18 26.57
N GLY A 77 -4.15 -11.94 26.41
CA GLY A 77 -5.19 -12.72 27.07
C GLY A 77 -5.43 -14.08 26.42
N LEU A 78 -5.23 -14.18 25.09
CA LEU A 78 -5.45 -15.41 24.32
C LEU A 78 -4.28 -16.39 24.38
N LEU A 79 -3.05 -15.93 24.63
CA LEU A 79 -1.88 -16.81 24.65
C LEU A 79 -1.60 -17.38 26.06
N PRO A 80 -1.54 -18.72 26.20
CA PRO A 80 -1.08 -19.37 27.41
C PRO A 80 0.36 -18.98 27.75
N ARG A 81 0.67 -18.88 29.05
CA ARG A 81 2.00 -18.44 29.54
C ARG A 81 3.18 -19.24 28.97
N HIS A 82 3.00 -20.54 28.73
CA HIS A 82 4.06 -21.43 28.25
C HIS A 82 4.39 -21.24 26.76
N ILE A 83 3.53 -20.60 25.97
CA ILE A 83 3.80 -20.23 24.57
C ILE A 83 3.87 -18.70 24.36
N ALA A 84 3.74 -17.92 25.44
CA ALA A 84 3.75 -16.45 25.36
C ALA A 84 5.16 -15.87 25.16
N ASP A 85 6.20 -16.68 25.32
CA ASP A 85 7.59 -16.32 25.05
C ASP A 85 8.03 -16.88 23.68
N PRO A 86 8.69 -16.09 22.80
CA PRO A 86 8.92 -14.66 22.92
C PRO A 86 7.63 -13.85 22.88
N ALA A 87 7.59 -12.74 23.62
CA ALA A 87 6.42 -11.86 23.66
C ALA A 87 6.03 -11.36 22.25
N PRO A 88 4.76 -11.53 21.82
CA PRO A 88 4.28 -11.05 20.54
C PRO A 88 4.51 -9.55 20.33
N ARG A 89 5.03 -9.18 19.16
CA ARG A 89 5.26 -7.79 18.79
C ARG A 89 4.32 -7.36 17.68
N LEU A 90 3.36 -6.50 18.00
CA LEU A 90 2.46 -5.92 17.01
C LEU A 90 3.22 -4.94 16.09
N LEU A 91 2.97 -5.05 14.79
CA LEU A 91 3.50 -4.17 13.76
C LEU A 91 2.47 -3.10 13.38
N TYR A 92 1.25 -3.54 13.08
CA TYR A 92 0.12 -2.68 12.68
C TYR A 92 -1.20 -3.16 13.29
N SER A 93 -2.19 -2.27 13.29
CA SER A 93 -3.57 -2.56 13.66
C SER A 93 -4.48 -2.01 12.58
N TYR A 94 -5.43 -2.81 12.13
CA TYR A 94 -6.33 -2.50 11.03
C TYR A 94 -7.73 -2.26 11.56
N ALA A 95 -8.37 -1.22 11.04
CA ALA A 95 -9.77 -0.97 11.26
C ALA A 95 -10.51 -0.90 9.92
N HIS A 96 -10.05 -0.10 8.97
CA HIS A 96 -10.82 0.23 7.79
C HIS A 96 -10.77 -0.84 6.69
N ALA A 97 -9.57 -1.28 6.31
CA ALA A 97 -9.37 -2.27 5.24
C ALA A 97 -9.56 -3.70 5.73
N ALA A 98 -9.29 -3.95 7.01
CA ALA A 98 -9.51 -5.22 7.68
C ALA A 98 -9.85 -4.98 9.17
N THR A 99 -10.43 -5.99 9.81
CA THR A 99 -10.57 -6.02 11.27
C THR A 99 -9.51 -6.96 11.83
N GLY A 100 -8.46 -6.41 12.43
CA GLY A 100 -7.38 -7.23 12.97
C GLY A 100 -6.07 -6.49 13.18
N PHE A 101 -4.97 -7.24 13.20
CA PHE A 101 -3.63 -6.69 13.41
C PHE A 101 -2.58 -7.55 12.71
N ALA A 102 -1.39 -6.99 12.48
CA ALA A 102 -0.21 -7.76 12.12
C ALA A 102 0.75 -7.84 13.30
N ALA A 103 1.33 -9.01 13.52
CA ALA A 103 2.27 -9.24 14.61
C ALA A 103 3.37 -10.22 14.22
N ARG A 104 4.51 -10.11 14.91
CA ARG A 104 5.55 -11.13 14.93
C ARG A 104 5.17 -12.19 15.95
N LEU A 105 5.06 -13.44 15.49
CA LEU A 105 4.62 -14.60 16.26
C LEU A 105 5.48 -15.82 15.91
N THR A 106 5.61 -16.76 16.84
CA THR A 106 6.08 -18.12 16.53
C THR A 106 4.99 -18.91 15.80
N ALA A 107 5.37 -20.02 15.15
CA ALA A 107 4.40 -20.92 14.52
C ALA A 107 3.36 -21.44 15.53
N ARG A 108 3.82 -21.82 16.74
CA ARG A 108 2.96 -22.25 17.85
C ARG A 108 1.97 -21.18 18.30
N GLN A 109 2.43 -19.94 18.45
CA GLN A 109 1.56 -18.81 18.81
C GLN A 109 0.50 -18.57 17.73
N ALA A 110 0.89 -18.60 16.45
CA ALA A 110 -0.03 -18.41 15.33
C ALA A 110 -1.11 -19.50 15.28
N ALA A 111 -0.71 -20.78 15.37
CA ALA A 111 -1.64 -21.91 15.40
C ALA A 111 -2.59 -21.84 16.62
N HIS A 112 -2.07 -21.44 17.79
CA HIS A 112 -2.91 -21.28 18.98
C HIS A 112 -3.95 -20.18 18.81
N LEU A 113 -3.57 -19.04 18.22
CA LEU A 113 -4.50 -17.94 17.94
C LEU A 113 -5.56 -18.35 16.92
N GLU A 114 -5.19 -19.09 15.87
CA GLU A 114 -6.11 -19.56 14.83
C GLU A 114 -7.23 -20.45 15.39
N ALA A 115 -6.93 -21.24 16.42
CA ALA A 115 -7.92 -22.08 17.10
C ALA A 115 -8.89 -21.30 18.03
N GLN A 116 -8.68 -20.00 18.26
CA GLN A 116 -9.52 -19.22 19.16
C GLN A 116 -10.82 -18.77 18.48
N PRO A 117 -11.99 -18.90 19.12
CA PRO A 117 -13.28 -18.47 18.55
C PRO A 117 -13.35 -16.97 18.19
N SER A 118 -12.54 -16.14 18.84
CA SER A 118 -12.45 -14.70 18.56
C SER A 118 -11.65 -14.36 17.30
N ILE A 119 -10.90 -15.32 16.75
CA ILE A 119 -10.03 -15.15 15.59
C ILE A 119 -10.70 -15.77 14.37
N ALA A 120 -10.78 -14.99 13.29
CA ALA A 120 -11.42 -15.41 12.05
C ALA A 120 -10.44 -16.14 11.13
N ALA A 121 -9.18 -15.67 11.09
CA ALA A 121 -8.11 -16.27 10.29
C ALA A 121 -6.74 -15.78 10.76
N VAL A 122 -5.71 -16.60 10.55
CA VAL A 122 -4.30 -16.23 10.73
C VAL A 122 -3.55 -16.54 9.45
N VAL A 123 -3.01 -15.52 8.79
CA VAL A 123 -2.35 -15.66 7.49
C VAL A 123 -0.89 -15.25 7.63
N ARG A 124 0.02 -16.09 7.16
CA ARG A 124 1.45 -15.76 7.12
C ARG A 124 1.70 -14.65 6.10
N ASP A 125 2.52 -13.67 6.47
CA ASP A 125 2.83 -12.51 5.63
C ASP A 125 3.59 -12.92 4.36
N THR A 126 3.18 -12.37 3.21
CA THR A 126 3.79 -12.64 1.89
C THR A 126 4.30 -11.36 1.24
N ALA A 127 5.15 -11.49 0.22
CA ALA A 127 5.70 -10.36 -0.54
C ALA A 127 5.17 -10.34 -1.97
N TYR A 128 4.84 -9.14 -2.45
CA TYR A 128 4.36 -8.85 -3.81
C TYR A 128 5.42 -8.09 -4.61
N GLN A 129 5.34 -8.19 -5.94
CA GLN A 129 6.19 -7.48 -6.91
C GLN A 129 5.42 -6.33 -7.59
N LEU A 130 6.15 -5.38 -8.17
CA LEU A 130 5.58 -4.23 -8.88
C LEU A 130 5.14 -4.60 -10.30
N HIS A 131 3.90 -4.26 -10.67
CA HIS A 131 3.36 -4.44 -12.02
C HIS A 131 2.86 -3.09 -12.58
N THR A 132 3.11 -2.79 -13.86
CA THR A 132 2.55 -1.59 -14.51
C THR A 132 2.03 -1.81 -15.91
N THR A 133 0.99 -1.05 -16.26
CA THR A 133 0.46 -0.86 -17.62
C THR A 133 0.66 0.57 -18.12
N TRP A 134 0.49 0.74 -19.45
CA TRP A 134 0.99 1.84 -20.30
C TRP A 134 -0.10 2.90 -20.66
N SER A 135 0.27 3.89 -21.50
CA SER A 135 -0.23 5.29 -21.57
C SER A 135 -1.74 5.59 -21.77
N SER A 136 -2.12 6.84 -21.42
CA SER A 136 -3.49 7.41 -21.51
C SER A 136 -3.90 7.86 -22.91
N ASP A 137 -2.98 8.05 -23.85
CA ASP A 137 -3.29 8.58 -25.19
C ASP A 137 -4.15 7.61 -26.01
N PHE A 138 -4.12 6.33 -25.66
CA PHE A 138 -5.02 5.32 -26.22
C PHE A 138 -6.51 5.59 -25.89
N LEU A 139 -6.80 6.33 -24.81
CA LEU A 139 -8.16 6.50 -24.28
C LEU A 139 -8.91 7.72 -24.85
N ASN A 140 -8.31 8.47 -25.79
CA ASN A 140 -8.90 9.63 -26.47
C ASN A 140 -9.57 10.66 -25.51
N LEU A 141 -8.95 10.92 -24.36
CA LEU A 141 -9.47 11.83 -23.33
C LEU A 141 -9.27 13.29 -23.73
N SER A 142 -10.34 14.09 -23.61
CA SER A 142 -10.36 15.51 -23.97
C SER A 142 -10.93 16.39 -22.86
N PRO A 143 -10.31 17.55 -22.56
CA PRO A 143 -10.87 18.49 -21.58
C PRO A 143 -12.17 19.16 -22.07
N SER A 144 -12.47 19.13 -23.37
CA SER A 144 -13.65 19.78 -23.95
C SER A 144 -14.87 18.87 -24.11
N PHE A 145 -14.73 17.55 -23.97
CA PHE A 145 -15.82 16.59 -24.12
C PHE A 145 -15.52 15.23 -23.47
N GLY A 146 -16.56 14.43 -23.23
CA GLY A 146 -16.42 13.09 -22.63
C GLY A 146 -16.04 13.14 -21.14
N LEU A 147 -15.46 12.04 -20.65
CA LEU A 147 -15.28 11.79 -19.20
C LEU A 147 -14.56 12.91 -18.44
N GLN A 148 -13.59 13.58 -19.06
CA GLN A 148 -12.82 14.64 -18.39
C GLN A 148 -13.63 15.94 -18.24
N ALA A 149 -14.49 16.27 -19.22
CA ALA A 149 -15.40 17.40 -19.12
C ALA A 149 -16.55 17.12 -18.13
N GLU A 150 -17.13 15.93 -18.18
CA GLU A 150 -18.24 15.52 -17.29
C GLU A 150 -17.83 15.44 -15.81
N SER A 151 -16.56 15.09 -15.52
CA SER A 151 -16.02 15.00 -14.16
C SER A 151 -15.45 16.33 -13.62
N ASN A 152 -15.57 17.43 -14.37
CA ASN A 152 -14.90 18.71 -14.06
C ASN A 152 -13.39 18.52 -13.79
N GLY A 153 -12.75 17.63 -14.55
CA GLY A 153 -11.33 17.29 -14.40
C GLY A 153 -10.95 16.57 -13.09
N ALA A 154 -11.92 16.16 -12.26
CA ALA A 154 -11.72 15.53 -10.95
C ALA A 154 -10.94 16.39 -9.92
N VAL A 155 -11.12 17.72 -9.96
CA VAL A 155 -10.45 18.71 -9.08
C VAL A 155 -10.66 18.49 -7.57
N ASP A 156 -11.81 17.92 -7.21
CA ASP A 156 -12.22 17.65 -5.83
C ASP A 156 -11.96 16.21 -5.39
N ALA A 157 -11.30 15.40 -6.24
CA ALA A 157 -10.97 14.02 -5.92
C ALA A 157 -9.50 13.88 -5.48
N VAL A 158 -9.26 12.94 -4.58
CA VAL A 158 -7.94 12.51 -4.14
C VAL A 158 -7.73 11.06 -4.53
N ILE A 159 -6.68 10.79 -5.33
CA ILE A 159 -6.22 9.43 -5.62
C ILE A 159 -5.15 9.04 -4.61
N GLY A 160 -5.41 7.97 -3.86
CA GLY A 160 -4.41 7.26 -3.07
C GLY A 160 -3.56 6.36 -3.97
N VAL A 161 -2.24 6.51 -3.92
CA VAL A 161 -1.31 5.67 -4.69
C VAL A 161 -0.46 4.87 -3.71
N ILE A 162 -0.54 3.54 -3.83
CA ILE A 162 0.24 2.59 -3.03
C ILE A 162 1.36 2.04 -3.91
N ASP A 163 2.60 2.51 -3.66
CA ASP A 163 3.77 2.21 -4.53
C ASP A 163 5.10 2.34 -3.75
N THR A 164 6.20 2.61 -4.45
CA THR A 164 7.58 2.86 -3.99
C THR A 164 7.80 4.26 -3.41
N GLY A 165 6.79 5.13 -3.47
CA GLY A 165 6.88 6.52 -3.04
C GLY A 165 6.83 7.49 -4.21
N ILE A 166 7.13 8.76 -3.94
CA ILE A 166 7.03 9.84 -4.93
C ILE A 166 8.28 10.72 -4.89
N TYR A 167 8.71 11.29 -6.01
CA TYR A 167 9.75 12.32 -6.01
C TYR A 167 9.18 13.65 -6.53
N PRO A 168 8.70 14.54 -5.65
CA PRO A 168 8.02 15.76 -6.06
C PRO A 168 8.96 16.94 -6.27
N LYS A 169 10.18 16.91 -5.70
CA LYS A 169 11.13 18.01 -5.79
C LYS A 169 11.57 18.24 -7.24
N ASP A 170 11.44 19.48 -7.72
CA ASP A 170 11.84 19.91 -9.07
C ASP A 170 11.18 19.09 -10.20
N ARG A 171 10.01 18.48 -9.94
CA ARG A 171 9.23 17.72 -10.94
C ARG A 171 7.95 18.46 -11.29
N ALA A 172 7.88 18.97 -12.52
CA ALA A 172 6.72 19.69 -13.04
C ALA A 172 5.40 18.90 -12.93
N SER A 173 5.44 17.57 -13.05
CA SER A 173 4.24 16.71 -12.93
C SER A 173 3.54 16.76 -11.57
N PHE A 174 4.25 17.18 -10.51
CA PHE A 174 3.73 17.23 -9.14
C PHE A 174 3.92 18.62 -8.49
N ALA A 175 4.25 19.63 -9.31
CA ALA A 175 4.38 21.00 -8.85
C ALA A 175 3.03 21.56 -8.38
N PRO A 176 3.03 22.60 -7.54
CA PRO A 176 1.79 23.30 -7.19
C PRO A 176 1.08 23.80 -8.44
N ASP A 177 -0.25 23.65 -8.49
CA ASP A 177 -1.05 24.03 -9.65
C ASP A 177 -1.98 25.20 -9.29
N PRO A 178 -1.80 26.40 -9.87
CA PRO A 178 -2.65 27.55 -9.59
C PRO A 178 -4.14 27.34 -9.92
N SER A 179 -4.47 26.36 -10.78
CA SER A 179 -5.85 26.01 -11.13
C SER A 179 -6.53 25.13 -10.08
N LEU A 180 -5.78 24.58 -9.12
CA LEU A 180 -6.32 23.77 -8.03
C LEU A 180 -6.54 24.60 -6.76
N PRO A 181 -7.65 24.37 -6.02
CA PRO A 181 -7.87 25.04 -4.75
C PRO A 181 -6.72 24.79 -3.76
N PRO A 182 -6.30 25.80 -2.98
CA PRO A 182 -5.10 25.72 -2.14
C PRO A 182 -5.18 24.63 -1.07
N THR A 183 -6.38 24.36 -0.55
CA THR A 183 -6.63 23.32 0.45
C THR A 183 -7.23 22.07 -0.19
N PRO A 184 -6.93 20.86 0.32
CA PRO A 184 -7.60 19.63 -0.11
C PRO A 184 -9.11 19.65 0.20
N PRO A 185 -9.89 18.74 -0.42
CA PRO A 185 -11.31 18.60 -0.14
C PRO A 185 -11.57 18.38 1.36
N PRO A 186 -12.66 18.93 1.95
CA PRO A 186 -12.96 18.76 3.38
C PRO A 186 -13.15 17.32 3.83
N THR A 187 -13.43 16.40 2.88
CA THR A 187 -13.56 14.97 3.14
C THR A 187 -12.22 14.28 3.34
N PHE A 188 -11.12 14.86 2.81
CA PHE A 188 -9.78 14.31 2.95
C PHE A 188 -9.17 14.72 4.28
N ARG A 189 -8.67 13.73 5.03
CA ARG A 189 -8.13 13.86 6.39
C ARG A 189 -6.66 13.52 6.48
N GLY A 190 -6.05 13.12 5.35
CA GLY A 190 -4.65 12.76 5.29
C GLY A 190 -3.71 13.95 5.43
N SER A 191 -2.44 13.62 5.62
CA SER A 191 -1.38 14.60 5.80
C SER A 191 -0.05 14.03 5.32
N CYS A 192 0.94 14.90 5.21
CA CYS A 192 2.31 14.51 4.89
C CYS A 192 3.09 14.30 6.17
N VAL A 193 3.51 13.05 6.38
CA VAL A 193 4.13 12.61 7.63
C VAL A 193 5.62 12.40 7.40
N SER A 194 6.43 13.13 8.16
CA SER A 194 7.86 12.85 8.25
C SER A 194 8.08 11.56 9.02
N SER A 195 8.71 10.59 8.39
CA SER A 195 9.03 9.28 8.98
C SER A 195 10.42 9.22 9.61
N PHE A 196 11.25 10.26 9.47
CA PHE A 196 12.60 10.30 10.06
C PHE A 196 13.04 11.72 10.48
N ARG A 197 13.97 11.78 11.44
CA ARG A 197 14.57 13.03 11.92
C ARG A 197 15.32 13.68 10.75
N ASP A 198 15.15 14.99 10.55
CA ASP A 198 15.71 15.79 9.44
C ASP A 198 14.95 15.78 8.11
N SER A 199 13.74 15.18 8.05
CA SER A 199 12.86 15.34 6.88
C SER A 199 11.72 16.32 7.13
N ASN A 200 11.57 17.29 6.23
CA ASN A 200 10.40 18.15 6.16
C ASN A 200 9.44 17.56 5.11
N ALA A 201 8.76 16.46 5.43
CA ALA A 201 7.81 15.84 4.50
C ALA A 201 6.70 16.81 4.08
N SER A 202 6.32 17.75 4.96
CA SER A 202 5.40 18.83 4.63
C SER A 202 5.93 19.80 3.58
N ALA A 203 7.25 19.98 3.43
CA ALA A 203 7.82 20.82 2.37
C ALA A 203 7.59 20.25 0.97
N TYR A 204 7.29 18.96 0.87
CA TYR A 204 7.00 18.32 -0.41
C TYR A 204 5.52 18.36 -0.78
N CYS A 205 4.65 18.71 0.16
CA CYS A 205 3.23 18.74 -0.07
C CYS A 205 2.75 20.12 -0.46
N ASN A 206 1.79 20.11 -1.37
CA ASN A 206 1.22 21.28 -2.01
C ASN A 206 -0.24 20.97 -2.35
N ASN A 207 -0.89 21.82 -3.13
CA ASN A 207 -2.29 21.61 -3.52
C ASN A 207 -2.49 20.44 -4.51
N LYS A 208 -1.41 19.89 -5.08
CA LYS A 208 -1.38 18.67 -5.92
C LYS A 208 -1.06 17.40 -5.10
N LEU A 209 0.07 17.36 -4.41
CA LEU A 209 0.45 16.29 -3.48
C LEU A 209 -0.02 16.66 -2.08
N VAL A 210 -1.18 16.15 -1.68
CA VAL A 210 -1.88 16.54 -0.44
C VAL A 210 -1.63 15.59 0.74
N GLY A 211 -1.10 14.39 0.47
CA GLY A 211 -0.78 13.40 1.49
C GLY A 211 0.45 12.58 1.12
N ALA A 212 1.26 12.21 2.10
CA ALA A 212 2.46 11.42 1.88
C ALA A 212 2.84 10.66 3.17
N LYS A 213 2.76 9.32 3.13
CA LYS A 213 3.02 8.44 4.28
C LYS A 213 3.85 7.23 3.84
N THR A 214 4.48 6.56 4.80
CA THR A 214 5.37 5.43 4.55
C THR A 214 5.15 4.30 5.54
N PHE A 215 5.18 3.06 5.06
CA PHE A 215 4.96 1.83 5.82
C PHE A 215 6.09 0.85 5.54
N TYR A 216 6.73 0.36 6.58
CA TYR A 216 7.96 -0.44 6.49
C TYR A 216 8.14 -1.45 7.62
N ARG A 217 7.21 -1.52 8.58
CA ARG A 217 7.41 -2.36 9.76
C ARG A 217 7.34 -3.84 9.38
N GLY A 218 6.56 -4.19 8.35
CA GLY A 218 6.54 -5.52 7.76
C GLY A 218 7.88 -5.84 7.11
N TYR A 219 8.37 -4.96 6.24
CA TYR A 219 9.68 -5.10 5.59
C TYR A 219 10.82 -5.26 6.59
N GLU A 220 10.93 -4.39 7.60
CA GLU A 220 12.01 -4.47 8.59
C GLU A 220 11.90 -5.70 9.49
N ALA A 221 10.68 -6.22 9.70
CA ALA A 221 10.49 -7.46 10.45
C ALA A 221 11.03 -8.69 9.70
N GLN A 222 11.05 -8.65 8.36
CA GLN A 222 11.52 -9.76 7.52
C GLN A 222 12.99 -9.62 7.11
N ASN A 223 13.44 -8.40 6.77
CA ASN A 223 14.73 -8.17 6.12
C ASN A 223 15.73 -7.41 7.02
N GLY A 224 15.32 -7.03 8.23
CA GLY A 224 16.11 -6.16 9.11
C GLY A 224 15.97 -4.67 8.77
N PRO A 225 16.69 -3.79 9.48
CA PRO A 225 16.57 -2.35 9.29
C PRO A 225 16.85 -1.93 7.85
N ILE A 226 16.07 -0.99 7.34
CA ILE A 226 16.30 -0.43 6.00
C ILE A 226 17.67 0.26 5.94
N ASP A 227 18.47 -0.09 4.93
CA ASP A 227 19.72 0.63 4.62
C ASP A 227 19.41 1.98 3.96
N GLU A 228 19.54 3.04 4.76
CA GLU A 228 19.24 4.40 4.33
C GLU A 228 20.26 5.00 3.34
N ARG A 229 21.38 4.31 3.11
CA ARG A 229 22.34 4.66 2.05
C ARG A 229 21.79 4.31 0.67
N VAL A 230 20.91 3.31 0.59
CA VAL A 230 20.33 2.81 -0.66
C VAL A 230 18.94 3.39 -0.89
N GLN A 231 18.10 3.47 0.15
CA GLN A 231 16.71 3.91 0.04
C GLN A 231 16.25 4.68 1.27
N THR A 232 15.32 5.63 1.14
CA THR A 232 14.93 6.48 2.28
C THR A 232 13.59 6.06 2.89
N LYS A 233 13.47 6.16 4.22
CA LYS A 233 12.19 5.99 4.92
C LYS A 233 11.17 7.08 4.64
N ASN A 234 11.64 8.22 4.13
CA ASN A 234 10.74 9.28 3.72
C ASN A 234 9.80 8.81 2.61
N PRO A 235 8.59 9.39 2.51
CA PRO A 235 7.72 9.14 1.37
C PRO A 235 8.36 9.56 0.04
N ASN A 236 9.40 10.42 0.12
CA ASN A 236 10.18 10.81 -1.02
C ASN A 236 11.10 9.68 -1.51
N TRP A 237 11.42 9.65 -2.79
CA TRP A 237 12.33 8.64 -3.36
C TRP A 237 13.68 9.27 -3.76
N ARG A 238 14.81 8.78 -3.20
CA ARG A 238 16.14 9.37 -3.50
C ARG A 238 16.79 8.85 -4.78
N VAL A 239 16.45 7.66 -5.28
CA VAL A 239 17.26 6.95 -6.30
C VAL A 239 16.47 6.72 -7.58
N ARG A 240 16.22 7.77 -8.37
CA ARG A 240 15.49 7.70 -9.67
C ARG A 240 14.10 7.07 -9.53
N ALA A 241 13.04 7.89 -9.50
CA ALA A 241 11.66 7.39 -9.46
C ALA A 241 11.54 6.14 -10.34
N GLY A 242 11.22 4.99 -9.74
CA GLY A 242 11.10 3.77 -10.49
C GLY A 242 10.11 3.99 -11.64
N PRO A 243 10.18 3.23 -12.73
CA PRO A 243 9.21 3.32 -13.79
C PRO A 243 7.83 2.80 -13.34
N HIS A 244 7.40 3.01 -12.09
CA HIS A 244 6.11 2.59 -11.53
C HIS A 244 5.42 3.66 -10.68
N GLY A 245 6.03 4.84 -10.46
CA GLY A 245 5.43 5.94 -9.69
C GLY A 245 4.10 6.49 -10.27
N PRO A 246 3.47 7.49 -9.60
CA PRO A 246 2.09 7.95 -9.85
C PRO A 246 1.91 8.71 -11.18
N ARG A 247 2.14 8.04 -12.32
CA ARG A 247 2.09 8.62 -13.66
C ARG A 247 0.68 8.97 -14.11
N HIS A 248 -0.34 8.27 -13.60
CA HIS A 248 -1.74 8.47 -13.95
C HIS A 248 -2.32 9.82 -13.48
N ALA A 249 -1.65 10.49 -12.53
CA ALA A 249 -2.12 11.73 -11.92
C ALA A 249 -1.19 12.93 -12.16
N GLY A 250 -0.15 12.80 -13.00
CA GLY A 250 0.78 13.90 -13.27
C GLY A 250 0.11 15.08 -14.03
N HIS A 251 0.53 16.31 -13.73
CA HIS A 251 0.20 17.47 -14.56
C HIS A 251 0.71 17.31 -15.98
N ALA A 252 0.12 18.09 -16.89
CA ALA A 252 0.64 18.24 -18.24
C ALA A 252 2.00 18.96 -18.21
N VAL A 253 3.04 18.29 -18.70
CA VAL A 253 4.41 18.79 -18.79
C VAL A 253 4.77 18.89 -20.28
N PRO A 254 4.82 20.10 -20.85
CA PRO A 254 5.24 20.32 -22.23
C PRO A 254 6.72 19.95 -22.44
N ASN A 255 7.05 19.55 -23.68
CA ASN A 255 8.41 19.18 -24.10
C ASN A 255 9.04 18.07 -23.25
N ALA A 256 8.22 17.23 -22.61
CA ALA A 256 8.68 16.06 -21.89
C ALA A 256 9.25 15.07 -22.89
N ASN A 257 10.50 14.65 -22.66
CA ASN A 257 11.20 13.71 -23.51
C ASN A 257 12.23 12.92 -22.69
N LEU A 258 12.61 11.75 -23.18
CA LEU A 258 13.73 10.98 -22.66
C LEU A 258 14.84 11.00 -23.72
N PHE A 259 15.84 11.86 -23.54
CA PHE A 259 16.93 12.04 -24.52
C PHE A 259 16.43 12.35 -25.95
N GLY A 260 15.38 13.16 -26.07
CA GLY A 260 14.73 13.48 -27.35
C GLY A 260 13.69 12.47 -27.83
N LEU A 261 13.58 11.29 -27.19
CA LEU A 261 12.55 10.30 -27.51
C LEU A 261 11.22 10.65 -26.83
N ALA A 262 10.12 10.33 -27.52
CA ALA A 262 8.75 10.59 -27.08
C ALA A 262 8.49 12.06 -26.72
N ASN A 263 9.07 12.99 -27.49
CA ASN A 263 8.87 14.42 -27.28
C ASN A 263 7.40 14.80 -27.44
N GLY A 264 6.82 15.38 -26.39
CA GLY A 264 5.43 15.77 -26.39
C GLY A 264 5.01 16.36 -25.05
N ILE A 265 3.70 16.35 -24.79
CA ILE A 265 3.15 16.76 -23.50
C ILE A 265 2.93 15.50 -22.67
N ALA A 266 3.74 15.28 -21.63
CA ALA A 266 3.49 14.20 -20.69
C ALA A 266 2.38 14.62 -19.72
N LYS A 267 1.26 13.90 -19.68
CA LYS A 267 0.13 14.18 -18.77
C LYS A 267 -0.43 12.88 -18.20
N GLY A 268 -0.96 12.94 -16.98
CA GLY A 268 -1.76 11.86 -16.42
C GLY A 268 -3.16 11.78 -17.04
N THR A 269 -3.84 10.67 -16.80
CA THR A 269 -5.25 10.44 -17.19
C THR A 269 -6.20 11.45 -16.55
N ALA A 270 -5.90 11.89 -15.32
CA ALA A 270 -6.65 12.93 -14.61
C ALA A 270 -5.67 14.02 -14.10
N PRO A 271 -5.30 15.01 -14.92
CA PRO A 271 -4.28 16.01 -14.58
C PRO A 271 -4.65 16.92 -13.40
N SER A 272 -5.93 17.14 -13.14
CA SER A 272 -6.40 18.03 -12.08
C SER A 272 -6.71 17.31 -10.76
N VAL A 273 -6.55 15.98 -10.71
CA VAL A 273 -6.77 15.22 -9.48
C VAL A 273 -5.66 15.42 -8.47
N ARG A 274 -5.97 15.33 -7.17
CA ARG A 274 -4.97 15.41 -6.10
C ARG A 274 -4.40 14.04 -5.77
N ILE A 275 -3.21 14.00 -5.21
CA ILE A 275 -2.46 12.76 -4.95
C ILE A 275 -2.21 12.63 -3.45
N ALA A 276 -2.47 11.44 -2.91
CA ALA A 276 -1.99 10.99 -1.62
C ALA A 276 -1.07 9.77 -1.84
N MET A 277 0.21 9.88 -1.48
CA MET A 277 1.20 8.82 -1.66
C MET A 277 1.36 7.96 -0.41
N TYR A 278 1.28 6.64 -0.57
CA TYR A 278 1.51 5.65 0.47
C TYR A 278 2.64 4.72 0.03
N LYS A 279 3.85 4.96 0.54
CA LYS A 279 5.03 4.15 0.21
C LYS A 279 5.02 2.85 1.01
N VAL A 280 5.00 1.71 0.33
CA VAL A 280 5.00 0.36 0.93
C VAL A 280 6.04 -0.58 0.36
N CYS A 281 6.65 -0.19 -0.77
CA CYS A 281 7.64 -1.00 -1.46
C CYS A 281 9.05 -0.53 -1.14
N TRP A 282 9.93 -1.52 -0.94
CA TRP A 282 11.31 -1.33 -0.54
C TRP A 282 12.24 -2.16 -1.43
N GLU A 283 13.45 -1.66 -1.61
CA GLU A 283 14.49 -2.25 -2.42
C GLU A 283 15.31 -3.22 -1.56
N TYR A 284 15.51 -4.47 -2.02
CA TYR A 284 16.72 -5.32 -1.85
C TYR A 284 16.37 -6.83 -1.85
N PRO A 285 17.07 -7.70 -2.60
CA PRO A 285 17.83 -7.47 -3.85
C PRO A 285 16.90 -7.24 -5.07
N ILE A 286 15.58 -7.45 -4.91
CA ILE A 286 14.53 -7.18 -5.89
C ILE A 286 13.48 -6.32 -5.18
N PRO A 287 12.82 -5.34 -5.83
CA PRO A 287 11.74 -4.58 -5.21
C PRO A 287 10.65 -5.49 -4.65
N LYS A 288 10.36 -5.35 -3.36
CA LYS A 288 9.33 -6.13 -2.66
C LYS A 288 8.40 -5.22 -1.89
N CYS A 289 7.13 -5.58 -1.90
CA CYS A 289 6.07 -4.88 -1.18
C CYS A 289 5.43 -5.91 -0.23
N ILE A 290 5.55 -5.68 1.07
CA ILE A 290 5.12 -6.67 2.06
C ILE A 290 3.63 -6.50 2.33
N THR A 291 2.87 -7.59 2.37
CA THR A 291 1.40 -7.58 2.55
C THR A 291 0.99 -6.82 3.80
N THR A 292 1.72 -7.00 4.89
CA THR A 292 1.53 -6.26 6.14
C THR A 292 1.63 -4.73 5.95
N ASP A 293 2.60 -4.25 5.16
CA ASP A 293 2.76 -2.82 4.87
C ASP A 293 1.69 -2.33 3.86
N ILE A 294 1.33 -3.15 2.87
CA ILE A 294 0.27 -2.87 1.88
C ILE A 294 -1.08 -2.71 2.58
N LEU A 295 -1.45 -3.65 3.46
CA LEU A 295 -2.72 -3.61 4.19
C LEU A 295 -2.77 -2.43 5.14
N ALA A 296 -1.65 -2.06 5.77
CA ALA A 296 -1.57 -0.86 6.60
C ALA A 296 -1.79 0.43 5.78
N ALA A 297 -1.21 0.51 4.57
CA ALA A 297 -1.43 1.64 3.67
C ALA A 297 -2.88 1.72 3.17
N LEU A 298 -3.50 0.57 2.86
CA LEU A 298 -4.92 0.52 2.52
C LEU A 298 -5.80 1.02 3.66
N ASP A 299 -5.54 0.55 4.89
CA ASP A 299 -6.28 0.96 6.08
C ASP A 299 -6.21 2.49 6.27
N GLU A 300 -5.00 3.04 6.13
CA GLU A 300 -4.75 4.47 6.29
C GLU A 300 -5.36 5.29 5.14
N ALA A 301 -5.31 4.81 3.89
CA ALA A 301 -5.90 5.48 2.74
C ALA A 301 -7.42 5.63 2.89
N ILE A 302 -8.09 4.59 3.41
CA ILE A 302 -9.53 4.64 3.70
C ILE A 302 -9.80 5.62 4.85
N ALA A 303 -8.96 5.62 5.90
CA ALA A 303 -9.09 6.54 7.02
C ALA A 303 -8.90 8.01 6.61
N ASP A 304 -7.98 8.25 5.68
CA ASP A 304 -7.70 9.55 5.09
C ASP A 304 -8.82 10.03 4.15
N GLY A 305 -9.71 9.14 3.72
CA GLY A 305 -10.84 9.49 2.85
C GLY A 305 -10.43 9.77 1.42
N VAL A 306 -9.49 9.00 0.86
CA VAL A 306 -9.21 9.02 -0.59
C VAL A 306 -10.44 8.54 -1.38
N ASP A 307 -10.64 9.05 -2.58
CA ASP A 307 -11.79 8.69 -3.42
C ASP A 307 -11.52 7.43 -4.27
N VAL A 308 -10.27 7.28 -4.73
CA VAL A 308 -9.81 6.14 -5.55
C VAL A 308 -8.46 5.65 -5.05
N ILE A 309 -8.27 4.34 -4.98
CA ILE A 309 -6.97 3.73 -4.69
C ILE A 309 -6.40 3.08 -5.95
N SER A 310 -5.18 3.48 -6.31
CA SER A 310 -4.36 2.87 -7.34
C SER A 310 -3.27 2.02 -6.69
N ILE A 311 -3.25 0.73 -7.02
CA ILE A 311 -2.25 -0.24 -6.53
C ILE A 311 -1.62 -0.91 -7.74
N SER A 312 -0.29 -0.80 -7.85
CA SER A 312 0.49 -1.33 -8.97
C SER A 312 1.34 -2.53 -8.53
N LEU A 313 0.70 -3.51 -7.88
CA LEU A 313 1.33 -4.68 -7.26
C LEU A 313 0.70 -5.99 -7.77
N GLY A 314 1.50 -7.05 -7.87
CA GLY A 314 1.04 -8.40 -8.22
C GLY A 314 1.89 -9.51 -7.58
N SER A 315 1.30 -10.70 -7.47
CA SER A 315 1.99 -11.87 -6.88
C SER A 315 3.14 -12.29 -7.79
N PRO A 316 4.28 -12.75 -7.24
CA PRO A 316 5.19 -13.58 -8.02
C PRO A 316 4.37 -14.74 -8.61
N GLY A 317 4.45 -14.91 -9.93
CA GLY A 317 3.85 -16.04 -10.64
C GLY A 317 4.57 -17.34 -10.37
#